data_AF-A0AAX3LI59-F1
#
_entry.id   AF-A0AAX3LI59-F1
#
_cell.length_a   1.000
_cell.length_b   1.000
_cell.length_c   1.000
_cell.angle_alpha   90.00
_cell.angle_beta   90.00
_cell.angle_gamma   90.00
#
_symmetry.space_group_name_H-M   'P 1'
#
loop_
_entity.id
_entity.type
_entity.pdbx_description
1 polymer ?
#
loop_
_entity_poly.entity_id
_entity_poly.type
_entity_poly.pdbx_seq_one_letter_code
_entity_poly.pdbx_strand_id
1 'polypeptide(L)' 'MAINDFKPFATNNGANVTEQSDWESLQTLSSGFTAGVTSSTQINKALRQSSSVMAAFTDLIALTWNSNVPDDGNIAALTE' A
#
# COMPACT_ATOMS: atom_id res chain seq x y z
N MET A 1 -2.17 -17.71 -14.55
CA MET A 1 -1.36 -16.65 -13.92
C MET A 1 -1.48 -16.86 -12.43
N ALA A 2 -0.39 -16.79 -11.68
CA ALA A 2 -0.43 -16.89 -10.23
C ALA A 2 -1.34 -15.80 -9.64
N ILE A 3 -2.09 -16.13 -8.60
CA ILE A 3 -3.00 -15.21 -7.91
C ILE A 3 -2.22 -14.44 -6.84
N ASN A 4 -2.47 -13.13 -6.71
CA ASN A 4 -1.98 -12.29 -5.62
C ASN A 4 -3.18 -11.57 -4.99
N ASP A 5 -3.43 -11.78 -3.71
CA ASP A 5 -4.57 -11.18 -3.00
C ASP A 5 -4.23 -9.86 -2.29
N PHE A 6 -2.96 -9.47 -2.20
CA PHE A 6 -2.54 -8.19 -1.63
C PHE A 6 -2.82 -7.06 -2.63
N LYS A 7 -3.92 -6.33 -2.43
CA LYS A 7 -4.38 -5.30 -3.37
C LYS A 7 -3.90 -3.89 -2.98
N PRO A 8 -3.52 -3.06 -3.97
CA PRO A 8 -3.17 -1.68 -3.70
C PRO A 8 -4.44 -0.88 -3.37
N PHE A 9 -4.36 -0.02 -2.36
CA PHE A 9 -5.49 0.76 -1.88
C PHE A 9 -5.65 2.09 -2.63
N ALA A 10 -6.91 2.45 -2.90
CA ALA A 10 -7.30 3.75 -3.47
C ALA A 10 -6.60 4.12 -4.79
N THR A 11 -6.32 3.20 -5.72
CA THR A 11 -5.55 3.51 -6.95
C THR A 11 -6.35 4.14 -8.10
N ASN A 12 -7.68 4.13 -8.02
CA ASN A 12 -8.53 4.62 -9.10
C ASN A 12 -8.36 6.13 -9.36
N ASN A 13 -8.64 6.55 -10.59
CA ASN A 13 -8.73 7.96 -10.93
C ASN A 13 -9.81 8.65 -10.07
N GLY A 14 -9.50 9.84 -9.56
CA GLY A 14 -10.40 10.59 -8.66
C GLY A 14 -10.51 10.02 -7.24
N ALA A 15 -9.69 9.04 -6.85
CA ALA A 15 -9.69 8.56 -5.48
C ALA A 15 -9.28 9.67 -4.47
N ASN A 16 -9.95 9.68 -3.32
CA ASN A 16 -9.81 10.69 -2.26
C ASN A 16 -8.43 10.62 -1.58
N VAL A 17 -7.41 11.17 -2.22
CA VAL A 17 -6.00 11.05 -1.82
C VAL A 17 -5.29 12.38 -2.04
N THR A 18 -4.48 12.79 -1.07
CA THR A 18 -3.68 14.02 -1.16
C THR A 18 -2.73 13.96 -2.37
N GLU A 19 -2.63 15.08 -3.10
CA GLU A 19 -1.71 15.21 -4.22
C GLU A 19 -0.26 15.00 -3.78
N GLN A 20 0.62 14.63 -4.72
CA GLN A 20 2.00 14.28 -4.37
C GLN A 20 2.78 15.48 -3.82
N SER A 21 2.67 16.63 -4.46
CA SER A 21 3.33 17.87 -4.02
C SER A 21 2.88 18.29 -2.62
N ASP A 22 1.58 18.23 -2.36
CA ASP A 22 1.01 18.58 -1.06
C ASP A 22 1.48 17.60 0.01
N TRP A 23 1.48 16.30 -0.31
CA TRP A 23 1.96 15.25 0.59
C TRP A 23 3.43 15.43 1.00
N GLU A 24 4.30 15.75 0.05
CA GLU A 24 5.73 15.99 0.28
C GLU A 24 5.99 17.24 1.13
N SER A 25 5.05 18.20 1.12
CA SER A 25 5.14 19.41 1.95
C SER A 25 4.69 19.19 3.41
N LEU A 26 4.03 18.07 3.72
CA LEU A 26 3.51 17.81 5.07
C LEU A 26 4.64 17.46 6.04
N GLN A 27 4.71 18.18 7.16
CA GLN A 27 5.61 17.84 8.27
C GLN A 27 5.37 16.40 8.79
N THR A 28 4.11 15.94 8.72
CA THR A 28 3.69 14.56 9.05
C THR A 28 4.45 13.50 8.28
N LEU A 29 4.94 13.77 7.07
CA LEU A 29 5.76 12.81 6.33
C LEU A 29 7.01 12.41 7.12
N SER A 30 7.56 13.35 7.90
CA SER A 30 8.70 13.11 8.79
C SER A 30 8.28 12.73 10.20
N SER A 31 7.28 13.40 10.79
CA SER A 31 6.91 13.21 12.21
C SER A 31 5.87 12.13 12.48
N GLY A 32 5.21 11.62 11.44
CA GLY A 32 3.98 10.85 11.57
C GLY A 32 2.78 11.71 12.02
N PHE A 33 1.58 11.09 11.98
CA PHE A 33 0.37 11.70 12.55
C PHE A 33 0.43 11.64 14.07
N THR A 34 0.16 12.76 14.72
CA THR A 34 0.11 12.89 16.19
C THR A 34 -1.33 12.94 16.68
N ALA A 35 -1.55 13.21 17.96
CA ALA A 35 -2.89 13.32 18.53
C ALA A 35 -3.73 14.39 17.81
N GLY A 36 -4.96 14.04 17.43
CA GLY A 36 -5.88 14.93 16.74
C GLY A 36 -6.65 14.24 15.62
N VAL A 37 -7.33 15.03 14.79
CA VAL A 37 -8.05 14.54 13.61
C VAL A 37 -7.15 14.72 12.39
N THR A 38 -6.97 13.64 11.63
CA THR A 38 -6.23 13.65 10.36
C THR A 38 -7.20 13.63 9.18
N SER A 39 -6.87 14.33 8.09
CA SER A 39 -7.67 14.28 6.87
C SER A 39 -7.71 12.86 6.27
N SER A 40 -8.90 12.43 5.84
CA SER A 40 -9.06 11.14 5.14
C SER A 40 -8.20 11.06 3.87
N THR A 41 -7.97 12.18 3.18
CA THR A 41 -7.09 12.23 1.99
C THR A 41 -5.63 11.89 2.33
N GLN A 42 -5.16 12.30 3.51
CA GLN A 42 -3.79 12.07 3.97
C GLN A 42 -3.59 10.63 4.44
N ILE A 43 -4.55 10.06 5.17
CA ILE A 43 -4.51 8.63 5.54
C ILE A 43 -4.57 7.75 4.30
N ASN A 44 -5.48 8.06 3.36
CA ASN A 44 -5.57 7.30 2.12
C ASN A 44 -4.27 7.40 1.30
N LYS A 45 -3.55 8.54 1.35
CA LYS A 45 -2.22 8.69 0.74
C LYS A 45 -1.18 7.76 1.39
N ALA A 46 -1.09 7.75 2.71
CA ALA A 46 -0.17 6.90 3.45
C ALA A 46 -0.43 5.39 3.19
N LEU A 47 -1.71 4.99 3.21
CA LEU A 47 -2.13 3.63 2.89
C LEU A 47 -1.84 3.28 1.43
N ARG A 48 -2.10 4.19 0.47
CA ARG A 48 -1.77 3.96 -0.94
C ARG A 48 -0.28 3.72 -1.14
N GLN A 49 0.60 4.54 -0.56
CA GLN A 49 2.05 4.41 -0.72
C GLN A 49 2.56 3.03 -0.25
N SER A 50 2.11 2.57 0.92
CA SER A 50 2.51 1.26 1.46
C SER A 50 1.89 0.09 0.70
N SER A 51 0.57 0.10 0.49
CA SER A 51 -0.14 -1.00 -0.17
C SER A 51 0.23 -1.17 -1.64
N SER A 52 0.58 -0.08 -2.35
CA SER A 52 0.98 -0.15 -3.76
C SER A 52 2.32 -0.86 -3.93
N VAL A 53 3.28 -0.56 -3.06
CA VAL A 53 4.59 -1.23 -3.06
C VAL A 53 4.43 -2.70 -2.66
N MET A 54 3.61 -2.99 -1.64
CA MET A 54 3.37 -4.38 -1.22
C MET A 54 2.72 -5.20 -2.33
N ALA A 55 1.69 -4.69 -2.99
CA ALA A 55 1.03 -5.38 -4.09
C ALA A 55 2.00 -5.71 -5.24
N ALA A 56 2.87 -4.76 -5.60
CA ALA A 56 3.90 -4.98 -6.62
C ALA A 56 4.94 -6.03 -6.19
N PHE A 57 5.32 -6.03 -4.90
CA PHE A 57 6.26 -7.01 -4.35
C PHE A 57 5.66 -8.42 -4.31
N THR A 58 4.41 -8.58 -3.87
CA THR A 58 3.74 -9.88 -3.83
C THR A 58 3.38 -10.39 -5.22
N ASP A 59 3.11 -9.51 -6.20
CA ASP A 59 3.02 -9.89 -7.61
C ASP A 59 4.35 -10.46 -8.11
N LEU A 60 5.49 -9.84 -7.76
CA LEU A 60 6.81 -10.36 -8.12
C LEU A 60 7.05 -11.75 -7.51
N ILE A 61 6.73 -11.94 -6.23
CA ILE A 61 6.80 -13.25 -5.57
C ILE A 61 5.99 -14.31 -6.34
N ALA A 62 4.73 -13.99 -6.64
CA ALA A 62 3.82 -14.90 -7.34
C ALA A 62 4.38 -15.33 -8.71
N LEU A 63 5.00 -14.38 -9.42
CA LEU A 63 5.66 -14.61 -10.70
C LEU A 63 6.95 -15.44 -10.55
N THR A 64 7.79 -15.12 -9.56
CA THR A 64 9.09 -15.77 -9.35
C THR A 64 8.96 -17.23 -8.93
N TRP A 65 8.03 -17.54 -8.03
CA TRP A 65 7.80 -18.92 -7.57
C TRP A 65 6.76 -19.68 -8.40
N ASN A 66 6.10 -19.00 -9.34
CA ASN A 66 4.99 -19.54 -10.10
C ASN A 66 3.92 -20.17 -9.17
N SER A 67 3.63 -19.47 -8.07
CA SER A 67 2.75 -19.93 -6.98
C SER A 67 1.82 -18.81 -6.53
N ASN A 68 0.65 -19.17 -6.00
CA ASN A 68 -0.32 -18.20 -5.49
C ASN A 68 0.16 -17.56 -4.17
N VAL A 69 -0.23 -16.31 -3.98
CA VAL A 69 0.07 -15.49 -2.79
C VAL A 69 -1.25 -14.99 -2.19
N PRO A 70 -1.96 -15.84 -1.42
CA PRO A 70 -3.20 -15.46 -0.75
C PRO A 70 -2.94 -14.58 0.48
N ASP A 71 -3.88 -13.68 0.80
CA ASP A 71 -3.87 -12.89 2.04
C ASP A 71 -4.59 -13.70 3.15
N ASP A 72 -3.93 -14.76 3.63
CA ASP A 72 -4.46 -15.70 4.63
C ASP A 72 -3.71 -15.64 5.98
N GLY A 73 -2.78 -14.68 6.12
CA GLY A 73 -1.93 -14.49 7.30
C GLY A 73 -0.69 -15.39 7.36
N ASN A 74 -0.44 -16.26 6.37
CA ASN A 74 0.77 -17.09 6.32
C ASN A 74 1.98 -16.31 5.79
N ILE A 75 2.61 -15.52 6.66
CA ILE A 75 3.76 -14.68 6.29
C ILE A 75 4.99 -15.52 5.88
N ALA A 76 5.16 -16.74 6.40
CA ALA A 76 6.28 -17.60 6.04
C ALA A 76 6.28 -17.95 4.54
N ALA A 77 5.08 -18.07 3.96
CA ALA A 77 4.90 -18.28 2.53
C ALA A 77 5.26 -17.05 1.68
N LEU A 78 5.66 -15.91 2.28
CA LEU A 78 6.17 -14.73 1.56
C LEU A 78 7.70 -14.63 1.55
N THR A 79 8.39 -15.62 2.13
CA THR A 79 9.85 -15.61 2.31
C THR A 79 10.57 -16.89 1.85
N GLU A 80 9.88 -17.78 1.14
CA GLU A 80 10.50 -19.02 0.60
C GLU A 80 11.62 -18.75 -0.42
#